data_AF-A0A964ZBJ6-F1
#
_entry.id   AF-A0A964ZBJ6-F1
#
_cell.length_a   1.000
_cell.length_b   1.000
_cell.length_c   1.000
_cell.angle_alpha   90.00
_cell.angle_beta   90.00
_cell.angle_gamma   90.00
#
_symmetry.space_group_name_H-M   'P 1'
#
loop_
_entity.id
_entity.type
_entity.pdbx_description
1 polymer ?
#
loop_
_entity_poly.entity_id
_entity_poly.type
_entity_poly.pdbx_seq_one_letter_code
_entity_poly.pdbx_strand_id
1 'polypeptide(L)'
;MISTLRDRAMRSRSNQCKHSSWTLARTLTMKKMLMNTLTLRRQRPNVIFTQQLNKARSKRSVRPWEGLMERSVLIVESGTSARLLLTNALKKLGFSYRISTSAAEALELARHHRPDVAIVGSAMGDRAIDRLCREWKLDPRTNPLILIRVEQPGLFLDLDLEPDDWLSLPCEVPTLAEVLDRAFHAAEDRRQDGVRSEIRWRLPSDREVLTVFQDQFRAWMQGYGLNNFRWQQLALAVRELCANAMEWGHSFERERIVSVAARLDAEKISVLVRDSGKGFNPRHVPHAARPGDPISHLEIRAAARIREGGYGILMASGLVDHLVYNDVGNEALAIRFLPHPEADMVDQSLATTLYL
;
A
#
# COMPACT_ATOMS: atom_id res chain seq x y z
N MET A 1 -71.57 2.15 25.36
CA MET A 1 -70.20 2.60 25.73
C MET A 1 -69.31 1.43 26.20
N ILE A 2 -69.26 0.31 25.46
CA ILE A 2 -68.39 -0.85 25.78
C ILE A 2 -67.59 -1.32 24.53
N SER A 3 -67.63 -0.58 23.41
CA SER A 3 -66.90 -0.93 22.18
C SER A 3 -65.56 -0.19 21.98
N THR A 4 -65.21 0.80 22.81
CA THR A 4 -64.02 1.64 22.61
C THR A 4 -62.84 1.33 23.54
N LEU A 5 -62.98 0.40 24.48
CA LEU A 5 -61.90 0.01 25.40
C LEU A 5 -61.18 -1.30 25.01
N ARG A 6 -61.77 -2.14 24.15
CA ARG A 6 -61.16 -3.40 23.70
C ARG A 6 -60.12 -3.21 22.58
N ASP A 7 -60.27 -2.17 21.76
CA ASP A 7 -59.35 -1.86 20.65
C ASP A 7 -58.05 -1.18 21.08
N ARG A 8 -58.03 -0.48 22.22
CA ARG A 8 -56.80 0.10 22.78
C ARG A 8 -55.89 -0.95 23.46
N ALA A 9 -56.47 -2.02 24.01
CA ALA A 9 -55.70 -3.09 24.66
C ALA A 9 -55.10 -4.11 23.67
N MET A 10 -55.69 -4.30 22.48
CA MET A 10 -55.11 -5.16 21.44
C MET A 10 -53.98 -4.46 20.66
N ARG A 11 -54.03 -3.14 20.49
CA ARG A 11 -52.96 -2.37 19.80
C ARG A 11 -51.70 -2.17 20.65
N SER A 12 -51.79 -2.21 22.00
CA SER A 12 -50.59 -2.13 22.86
C SER A 12 -49.84 -3.47 22.95
N ARG A 13 -50.56 -4.61 22.93
CA ARG A 13 -49.94 -5.95 22.93
C ARG A 13 -49.33 -6.33 21.57
N SER A 14 -49.86 -5.85 20.44
CA SER A 14 -49.26 -6.09 19.12
C SER A 14 -47.97 -5.28 18.89
N ASN A 15 -47.81 -4.12 19.54
CA ASN A 15 -46.59 -3.32 19.46
C ASN A 15 -45.48 -3.82 20.41
N GLN A 16 -45.83 -4.43 21.54
CA GLN A 16 -44.83 -5.03 22.45
C GLN A 16 -44.24 -6.34 21.91
N CYS A 17 -45.03 -7.18 21.23
CA CYS A 17 -44.53 -8.39 20.56
C CYS A 17 -43.73 -8.11 19.27
N LYS A 18 -43.98 -6.98 18.59
CA LYS A 18 -43.15 -6.56 17.45
C LYS A 18 -41.83 -5.94 17.91
N HIS A 19 -41.78 -5.22 19.03
CA HIS A 19 -40.50 -4.67 19.51
C HIS A 19 -39.52 -5.74 20.02
N SER A 20 -40.01 -6.85 20.60
CA SER A 20 -39.14 -7.96 21.07
C SER A 20 -38.62 -8.85 19.93
N SER A 21 -39.39 -9.05 18.85
CA SER A 21 -38.95 -9.84 17.70
C SER A 21 -37.91 -9.10 16.85
N TRP A 22 -38.00 -7.77 16.76
CA TRP A 22 -37.04 -6.93 16.04
C TRP A 22 -35.72 -6.72 16.80
N THR A 23 -35.74 -6.75 18.14
CA THR A 23 -34.51 -6.76 18.94
C THR A 23 -33.78 -8.09 18.85
N LEU A 24 -34.47 -9.23 19.01
CA LEU A 24 -33.85 -10.56 18.88
C LEU A 24 -33.31 -10.84 17.47
N ALA A 25 -34.00 -10.38 16.41
CA ALA A 25 -33.49 -10.48 15.04
C ALA A 25 -32.25 -9.59 14.81
N ARG A 26 -32.20 -8.37 15.37
CA ARG A 26 -30.98 -7.53 15.34
C ARG A 26 -29.84 -8.13 16.16
N THR A 27 -30.12 -8.76 17.31
CA THR A 27 -29.08 -9.40 18.12
C THR A 27 -28.55 -10.67 17.47
N LEU A 28 -29.39 -11.47 16.80
CA LEU A 28 -28.93 -12.63 16.03
C LEU A 28 -28.16 -12.22 14.79
N THR A 29 -28.59 -11.20 14.05
CA THR A 29 -27.87 -10.69 12.88
C THR A 29 -26.56 -10.02 13.27
N MET A 30 -26.52 -9.24 14.37
CA MET A 30 -25.26 -8.74 14.94
C MET A 30 -24.37 -9.87 15.45
N LYS A 31 -24.90 -10.91 16.11
CA LYS A 31 -24.09 -12.07 16.51
C LYS A 31 -23.55 -12.84 15.30
N LYS A 32 -24.33 -13.01 14.24
CA LYS A 32 -23.89 -13.66 12.99
C LYS A 32 -22.86 -12.80 12.26
N MET A 33 -23.02 -11.48 12.28
CA MET A 33 -22.09 -10.51 11.70
C MET A 33 -20.80 -10.46 12.52
N LEU A 34 -20.85 -10.29 13.85
CA LEU A 34 -19.69 -10.40 14.74
C LEU A 34 -19.02 -11.78 14.65
N MET A 35 -19.77 -12.87 14.53
CA MET A 35 -19.19 -14.20 14.35
C MET A 35 -18.51 -14.34 12.99
N ASN A 36 -19.06 -13.77 11.90
CA ASN A 36 -18.40 -13.71 10.58
C ASN A 36 -17.17 -12.79 10.58
N THR A 37 -17.21 -11.64 11.26
CA THR A 37 -16.06 -10.75 11.47
C THR A 37 -14.98 -11.44 12.30
N LEU A 38 -15.38 -12.26 13.29
CA LEU A 38 -14.47 -13.09 14.10
C LEU A 38 -13.95 -14.32 13.34
N THR A 39 -14.68 -14.84 12.34
CA THR A 39 -14.19 -15.94 11.48
C THR A 39 -13.23 -15.44 10.41
N LEU A 40 -13.43 -14.25 9.85
CA LEU A 40 -12.45 -13.56 9.01
C LEU A 40 -11.19 -13.15 9.79
N ARG A 41 -11.34 -12.81 11.07
CA ARG A 41 -10.21 -12.62 12.02
C ARG A 41 -9.39 -13.89 12.29
N ARG A 42 -9.90 -15.07 11.92
CA ARG A 42 -9.23 -16.38 12.14
C ARG A 42 -8.42 -16.88 10.94
N GLN A 43 -8.54 -16.28 9.77
CA GLN A 43 -7.60 -16.57 8.69
C GLN A 43 -6.27 -15.87 8.99
N ARG A 44 -5.18 -16.63 9.04
CA ARG A 44 -3.85 -16.10 9.33
C ARG A 44 -3.53 -14.99 8.30
N PRO A 45 -3.33 -13.73 8.72
CA PRO A 45 -3.02 -12.62 7.81
C PRO A 45 -1.80 -12.90 6.91
N ASN A 46 -0.89 -13.75 7.39
CA ASN A 46 0.32 -14.20 6.68
C ASN A 46 0.08 -14.91 5.35
N VAL A 47 -1.10 -15.48 5.09
CA VAL A 47 -1.32 -16.33 3.89
C VAL A 47 -1.88 -15.56 2.71
N ILE A 48 -2.66 -14.49 2.93
CA ILE A 48 -3.37 -13.80 1.83
C ILE A 48 -2.44 -12.79 1.13
N PHE A 49 -1.66 -12.01 1.87
CA PHE A 49 -0.87 -10.91 1.30
C PHE A 49 0.39 -11.39 0.54
N THR A 50 1.14 -12.35 1.08
CA THR A 50 2.32 -12.94 0.39
C THR A 50 1.90 -13.78 -0.81
N GLN A 51 0.75 -14.48 -0.76
CA GLN A 51 0.21 -15.17 -1.94
C GLN A 51 -0.30 -14.19 -2.99
N GLN A 52 -0.92 -13.06 -2.63
CA GLN A 52 -1.37 -12.04 -3.58
C GLN A 52 -0.20 -11.32 -4.26
N LEU A 53 0.90 -11.05 -3.55
CA LEU A 53 2.13 -10.54 -4.17
C LEU A 53 2.79 -11.58 -5.10
N ASN A 54 2.72 -12.87 -4.76
CA ASN A 54 3.33 -13.95 -5.56
C ASN A 54 2.42 -14.52 -6.66
N LYS A 55 1.12 -14.18 -6.70
CA LYS A 55 0.13 -14.77 -7.64
C LYS A 55 0.24 -14.25 -9.08
N ALA A 56 1.06 -13.23 -9.34
CA ALA A 56 1.31 -12.67 -10.67
C ALA A 56 2.12 -13.59 -11.63
N ARG A 57 2.14 -14.92 -11.42
CA ARG A 57 2.90 -15.87 -12.26
C ARG A 57 2.10 -17.10 -12.71
N SER A 58 0.77 -17.08 -12.63
CA SER A 58 -0.05 -18.18 -13.12
C SER A 58 -0.34 -18.06 -14.62
N LYS A 59 0.26 -18.95 -15.41
CA LYS A 59 0.05 -19.13 -16.85
C LYS A 59 -1.44 -19.19 -17.21
N ARG A 60 -1.98 -18.12 -17.80
CA ARG A 60 -3.21 -18.16 -18.60
C ARG A 60 -2.81 -18.00 -20.06
N SER A 61 -2.94 -19.07 -20.85
CA SER A 61 -2.73 -19.01 -22.29
C SER A 61 -4.01 -18.52 -22.96
N VAL A 62 -4.09 -17.21 -23.20
CA VAL A 62 -4.99 -16.62 -24.19
C VAL A 62 -4.13 -15.65 -25.00
N ARG A 63 -4.30 -15.60 -26.33
CA ARG A 63 -3.57 -14.64 -27.16
C ARG A 63 -3.93 -13.21 -26.67
N PRO A 64 -2.99 -12.44 -26.07
CA PRO A 64 -3.38 -11.42 -25.08
C PRO A 64 -3.97 -10.10 -25.60
N TRP A 65 -3.92 -9.83 -26.92
CA TRP A 65 -4.08 -8.46 -27.44
C TRP A 65 -5.37 -8.15 -28.21
N GLU A 66 -6.32 -9.08 -28.32
CA GLU A 66 -7.60 -8.80 -28.97
C GLU A 66 -8.46 -7.75 -28.22
N GLY A 67 -8.16 -7.48 -26.94
CA GLY A 67 -8.73 -6.37 -26.15
C GLY A 67 -7.76 -5.22 -25.84
N LEU A 68 -6.53 -5.24 -26.38
CA LEU A 68 -5.48 -4.23 -26.12
C LEU A 68 -5.49 -3.06 -27.11
N MET A 69 -6.23 -3.16 -28.22
CA MET A 69 -6.20 -2.21 -29.33
C MET A 69 -6.71 -0.80 -28.96
N GLU A 70 -7.41 -0.62 -27.83
CA GLU A 70 -7.86 0.68 -27.32
C GLU A 70 -6.91 1.30 -26.28
N ARG A 71 -5.87 0.59 -25.83
CA ARG A 71 -4.98 1.10 -24.77
C ARG A 71 -3.98 2.11 -25.32
N SER A 72 -3.69 3.12 -24.51
CA SER A 72 -2.81 4.22 -24.85
C SER A 72 -1.52 4.21 -24.03
N VAL A 73 -0.40 4.36 -24.73
CA VAL A 73 0.95 4.31 -24.15
C VAL A 73 1.57 5.71 -24.13
N LEU A 74 2.14 6.13 -23.01
CA LEU A 74 3.00 7.32 -22.93
C LEU A 74 4.47 6.91 -22.91
N ILE A 75 5.23 7.32 -23.92
CA ILE A 75 6.68 7.12 -23.97
C ILE A 75 7.34 8.39 -23.45
N VAL A 76 8.19 8.29 -22.42
CA VAL A 76 8.99 9.41 -21.92
C VAL A 76 10.47 9.11 -22.13
N GLU A 77 11.00 9.60 -23.25
CA GLU A 77 12.35 9.25 -23.71
C GLU A 77 12.94 10.40 -24.55
N SER A 78 14.06 10.98 -24.08
CA SER A 78 14.76 12.05 -24.78
C SER A 78 15.72 11.49 -25.85
N GLY A 79 16.24 10.27 -25.67
CA GLY A 79 17.17 9.61 -26.59
C GLY A 79 16.52 9.14 -27.89
N THR A 80 17.02 9.63 -29.02
CA THR A 80 16.44 9.35 -30.35
C THR A 80 16.41 7.86 -30.70
N SER A 81 17.49 7.11 -30.43
CA SER A 81 17.58 5.69 -30.78
C SER A 81 16.58 4.84 -29.99
N ALA A 82 16.53 5.02 -28.66
CA ALA A 82 15.58 4.30 -27.79
C ALA A 82 14.13 4.63 -28.17
N ARG A 83 13.82 5.91 -28.39
CA ARG A 83 12.50 6.37 -28.83
C ARG A 83 12.09 5.73 -30.17
N LEU A 84 12.99 5.64 -31.14
CA LEU A 84 12.70 5.01 -32.43
C LEU A 84 12.42 3.50 -32.30
N LEU A 85 13.19 2.79 -31.47
CA LEU A 85 12.97 1.37 -31.19
C LEU A 85 11.60 1.13 -30.55
N LEU A 86 11.28 1.87 -29.49
CA LEU A 86 10.00 1.76 -28.78
C LEU A 86 8.81 2.07 -29.69
N THR A 87 8.87 3.17 -30.45
CA THR A 87 7.79 3.56 -31.35
C THR A 87 7.58 2.55 -32.48
N ASN A 88 8.64 2.03 -33.08
CA ASN A 88 8.51 1.00 -34.11
C ASN A 88 7.92 -0.30 -33.56
N ALA A 89 8.29 -0.70 -32.34
CA ALA A 89 7.74 -1.88 -31.69
C ALA A 89 6.25 -1.69 -31.36
N LEU A 90 5.87 -0.55 -30.77
CA LEU A 90 4.47 -0.23 -30.45
C LEU A 90 3.59 -0.13 -31.70
N LYS A 91 4.09 0.46 -32.80
CA LYS A 91 3.40 0.48 -34.10
C LYS A 91 3.10 -0.93 -34.61
N LYS A 92 4.09 -1.83 -34.53
CA LYS A 92 3.92 -3.24 -34.97
C LYS A 92 2.93 -4.00 -34.10
N LEU A 93 2.82 -3.64 -32.83
CA LEU A 93 1.85 -4.21 -31.89
C LEU A 93 0.45 -3.57 -32.01
N GLY A 94 0.30 -2.47 -32.75
CA GLY A 94 -0.98 -1.78 -32.94
C GLY A 94 -1.39 -0.85 -31.79
N PHE A 95 -0.49 -0.52 -30.86
CA PHE A 95 -0.81 0.39 -29.76
C PHE A 95 -0.83 1.85 -30.21
N SER A 96 -1.79 2.61 -29.69
CA SER A 96 -1.75 4.08 -29.74
C SER A 96 -0.71 4.59 -28.74
N TYR A 97 0.07 5.61 -29.10
CA TYR A 97 1.06 6.15 -28.20
C TYR A 97 1.27 7.66 -28.36
N ARG A 98 1.72 8.28 -27.26
CA ARG A 98 2.22 9.66 -27.20
C ARG A 98 3.65 9.66 -26.73
N ILE A 99 4.38 10.71 -27.07
CA ILE A 99 5.79 10.87 -26.74
C ILE A 99 5.93 12.16 -25.94
N SER A 100 6.74 12.10 -24.89
CA SER A 100 7.32 13.25 -24.23
C SER A 100 8.84 13.10 -24.18
N THR A 101 9.56 14.21 -24.24
CA THR A 101 11.02 14.25 -24.06
C THR A 101 11.45 14.91 -22.76
N SER A 102 10.47 15.33 -21.93
CA SER A 102 10.73 15.98 -20.65
C SER A 102 9.78 15.49 -19.55
N ALA A 103 10.25 15.52 -18.31
CA ALA A 103 9.41 15.16 -17.16
C ALA A 103 8.19 16.09 -16.99
N ALA A 104 8.35 17.40 -17.26
CA ALA A 104 7.27 18.38 -17.11
C ALA A 104 6.11 18.11 -18.08
N GLU A 105 6.42 17.93 -19.37
CA GLU A 105 5.43 17.58 -20.39
C GLU A 105 4.78 16.22 -20.09
N ALA A 106 5.56 15.24 -19.62
CA ALA A 106 5.02 13.93 -19.28
C ALA A 106 3.99 13.98 -18.14
N LEU A 107 4.21 14.82 -17.12
CA LEU A 107 3.27 15.04 -16.02
C LEU A 107 1.95 15.65 -16.52
N GLU A 108 2.02 16.63 -17.42
CA GLU A 108 0.84 17.24 -18.01
C GLU A 108 0.06 16.26 -18.89
N LEU A 109 0.76 15.52 -19.75
CA LEU A 109 0.14 14.52 -20.63
C LEU A 109 -0.56 13.42 -19.82
N ALA A 110 0.07 12.92 -18.75
CA ALA A 110 -0.54 11.91 -17.90
C ALA A 110 -1.84 12.38 -17.25
N ARG A 111 -1.89 13.65 -16.80
CA ARG A 111 -3.09 14.23 -16.17
C ARG A 111 -4.24 14.42 -17.15
N HIS A 112 -3.96 14.89 -18.37
CA HIS A 112 -4.99 15.25 -19.35
C HIS A 112 -5.46 14.06 -20.18
N HIS A 113 -4.54 13.16 -20.57
CA HIS A 113 -4.84 12.06 -21.47
C HIS A 113 -5.04 10.72 -20.76
N ARG A 114 -4.62 10.60 -19.49
CA ARG A 114 -4.76 9.38 -18.68
C ARG A 114 -4.34 8.11 -19.43
N PRO A 115 -3.06 8.01 -19.85
CA PRO A 115 -2.57 6.81 -20.50
C PRO A 115 -2.71 5.59 -19.58
N ASP A 116 -2.87 4.41 -20.17
CA ASP A 116 -2.97 3.16 -19.40
C ASP A 116 -1.59 2.73 -18.86
N VAL A 117 -0.54 3.01 -19.64
CA VAL A 117 0.84 2.66 -19.32
C VAL A 117 1.81 3.76 -19.76
N ALA A 118 2.83 4.01 -18.95
CA ALA A 118 3.96 4.87 -19.28
C ALA A 118 5.26 4.05 -19.32
N ILE A 119 6.03 4.20 -20.40
CA ILE A 119 7.38 3.66 -20.55
C ILE A 119 8.36 4.83 -20.37
N VAL A 120 9.14 4.79 -19.29
CA VAL A 120 10.11 5.84 -18.94
C VAL A 120 11.52 5.36 -19.26
N GLY A 121 12.16 6.06 -20.19
CA GLY A 121 13.53 5.85 -20.62
C GLY A 121 14.58 6.33 -19.62
N SER A 122 15.85 6.06 -19.91
CA SER A 122 16.99 6.40 -19.07
C SER A 122 17.61 7.77 -19.35
N ALA A 123 17.38 8.34 -20.54
CA ALA A 123 18.16 9.48 -21.03
C ALA A 123 17.81 10.85 -20.41
N MET A 124 16.85 10.93 -19.49
CA MET A 124 16.51 12.18 -18.77
C MET A 124 17.30 12.39 -17.48
N GLY A 125 18.10 11.41 -17.06
CA GLY A 125 18.84 11.41 -15.79
C GLY A 125 17.98 11.05 -14.57
N ASP A 126 18.62 10.42 -13.59
CA ASP A 126 17.92 9.74 -12.49
C ASP A 126 17.03 10.69 -11.66
N ARG A 127 17.55 11.87 -11.29
CA ARG A 127 16.76 12.86 -10.52
C ARG A 127 15.45 13.27 -11.21
N ALA A 128 15.45 13.39 -12.54
CA ALA A 128 14.25 13.76 -13.29
C ALA A 128 13.27 12.59 -13.37
N ILE A 129 13.78 11.37 -13.57
CA ILE A 129 12.99 10.13 -13.60
C ILE A 129 12.35 9.87 -12.24
N ASP A 130 13.11 9.97 -11.16
CA ASP A 130 12.64 9.71 -9.81
C ASP A 130 11.59 10.74 -9.41
N ARG A 131 11.79 12.02 -9.76
CA ARG A 131 10.79 13.06 -9.57
C ARG A 131 9.50 12.76 -10.34
N LEU A 132 9.60 12.37 -11.61
CA LEU A 132 8.46 12.02 -12.46
C LEU A 132 7.66 10.86 -11.87
N CYS A 133 8.33 9.75 -11.54
CA CYS A 133 7.71 8.57 -10.96
C CYS A 133 7.03 8.88 -9.63
N ARG A 134 7.69 9.69 -8.79
CA ARG A 134 7.15 10.13 -7.51
C ARG A 134 5.90 10.97 -7.67
N GLU A 135 5.90 11.97 -8.55
CA GLU A 135 4.73 12.81 -8.76
C GLU A 135 3.54 12.01 -9.32
N TRP A 136 3.77 11.02 -10.18
CA TRP A 136 2.70 10.13 -10.63
C TRP A 136 2.18 9.18 -9.55
N LYS A 137 3.06 8.52 -8.79
CA LYS A 137 2.62 7.52 -7.81
C LYS A 137 2.09 8.15 -6.52
N LEU A 138 2.42 9.40 -6.18
CA LEU A 138 1.87 10.10 -5.02
C LEU A 138 0.53 10.81 -5.30
N ASP A 139 0.22 11.14 -6.55
CA ASP A 139 -1.05 11.78 -6.93
C ASP A 139 -2.13 10.70 -7.19
N PRO A 140 -3.25 10.67 -6.44
CA PRO A 140 -4.32 9.69 -6.64
C PRO A 140 -4.88 9.64 -8.07
N ARG A 141 -4.80 10.74 -8.82
CA ARG A 141 -5.33 10.85 -10.18
C ARG A 141 -4.47 10.10 -11.20
N THR A 142 -3.19 9.89 -10.88
CA THR A 142 -2.21 9.28 -11.78
C THR A 142 -1.56 8.03 -11.18
N ASN A 143 -1.72 7.74 -9.88
CA ASN A 143 -1.19 6.53 -9.25
C ASN A 143 -1.59 5.21 -9.97
N PRO A 144 -2.81 5.06 -10.52
CA PRO A 144 -3.19 3.89 -11.29
C PRO A 144 -2.40 3.68 -12.59
N LEU A 145 -1.67 4.68 -13.07
CA LEU A 145 -0.81 4.58 -14.26
C LEU A 145 0.21 3.46 -14.07
N ILE A 146 0.20 2.50 -15.00
CA ILE A 146 1.20 1.44 -15.04
C ILE A 146 2.53 2.07 -15.44
N LEU A 147 3.57 1.87 -14.63
CA LEU A 147 4.89 2.43 -14.84
C LEU A 147 5.86 1.33 -15.27
N ILE A 148 6.40 1.41 -16.48
CA ILE A 148 7.50 0.57 -16.94
C ILE A 148 8.74 1.46 -17.02
N ARG A 149 9.85 1.05 -16.40
CA ARG A 149 11.12 1.76 -16.52
C ARG A 149 12.10 0.96 -17.37
N VAL A 150 12.85 1.67 -18.20
CA VAL A 150 14.00 1.07 -18.88
C VAL A 150 15.08 0.78 -17.85
N GLU A 151 15.60 -0.45 -17.85
CA GLU A 151 16.64 -0.88 -16.92
C GLU A 151 17.90 -0.02 -17.08
N GLN A 152 18.44 0.41 -15.94
CA GLN A 152 19.74 1.06 -15.87
C GLN A 152 20.68 0.24 -14.99
N PRO A 153 21.90 -0.07 -15.45
CA PRO A 153 22.89 -0.69 -14.59
C PRO A 153 23.34 0.31 -13.53
N GLY A 154 23.36 -0.11 -12.26
CA GLY A 154 23.82 0.74 -11.16
C GLY A 154 23.33 0.27 -9.80
N LEU A 155 23.88 0.89 -8.76
CA LEU A 155 23.39 0.76 -7.40
C LEU A 155 22.29 1.78 -7.15
N PHE A 156 21.24 1.37 -6.43
CA PHE A 156 20.25 2.31 -5.89
C PHE A 156 20.88 3.02 -4.72
N LEU A 157 21.33 4.26 -4.94
CA LEU A 157 21.99 5.04 -3.90
C LEU A 157 20.99 5.92 -3.14
N ASP A 158 19.85 6.27 -3.72
CA ASP A 158 18.82 7.11 -3.10
C ASP A 158 17.49 6.36 -2.96
N LEU A 159 16.51 7.01 -2.30
CA LEU A 159 15.15 6.50 -2.24
C LEU A 159 14.56 6.38 -3.64
N ASP A 160 14.19 5.15 -4.00
CA ASP A 160 13.66 4.86 -5.32
C ASP A 160 12.23 4.31 -5.26
N LEU A 161 11.49 4.52 -6.34
CA LEU A 161 10.18 3.91 -6.57
C LEU A 161 10.31 2.76 -7.57
N GLU A 162 9.94 1.57 -7.11
CA GLU A 162 9.92 0.39 -7.95
C GLU A 162 8.79 0.49 -8.98
N PRO A 163 9.09 0.33 -10.28
CA PRO A 163 8.08 0.32 -11.33
C PRO A 163 7.18 -0.91 -11.24
N ASP A 164 6.15 -0.92 -12.09
CA ASP A 164 5.30 -2.09 -12.31
C ASP A 164 6.03 -3.21 -13.07
N ASP A 165 6.92 -2.86 -14.01
CA ASP A 165 7.83 -3.80 -14.67
C ASP A 165 9.08 -3.06 -15.20
N TRP A 166 10.06 -3.84 -15.65
CA TRP A 166 11.32 -3.38 -16.22
C TRP A 166 11.43 -3.74 -17.70
N LEU A 167 12.09 -2.87 -18.47
CA LEU A 167 12.36 -3.10 -19.89
C LEU A 167 13.85 -2.93 -20.19
N SER A 168 14.51 -3.99 -20.63
CA SER A 168 15.89 -3.90 -21.13
C SER A 168 15.89 -3.39 -22.58
N LEU A 169 16.73 -2.41 -22.90
CA LEU A 169 16.94 -1.95 -24.27
C LEU A 169 18.35 -2.34 -24.77
N PRO A 170 18.50 -2.68 -26.07
CA PRO A 170 17.45 -2.77 -27.10
C PRO A 170 16.52 -3.96 -26.87
N CYS A 171 15.23 -3.79 -27.17
CA CYS A 171 14.23 -4.86 -27.07
C CYS A 171 13.63 -5.19 -28.44
N GLU A 172 13.29 -6.46 -28.65
CA GLU A 172 12.48 -6.88 -29.78
C GLU A 172 10.98 -6.70 -29.49
N VAL A 173 10.16 -6.79 -30.55
CA VAL A 173 8.71 -6.68 -30.45
C VAL A 173 8.09 -7.70 -29.47
N PRO A 174 8.47 -9.00 -29.48
CA PRO A 174 7.93 -9.96 -28.54
C PRO A 174 8.27 -9.61 -27.08
N THR A 175 9.50 -9.15 -26.82
CA THR A 175 9.93 -8.74 -25.48
C THR A 175 9.07 -7.60 -24.93
N LEU A 176 8.83 -6.56 -25.74
CA LEU A 176 7.96 -5.45 -25.33
C LEU A 176 6.52 -5.93 -25.10
N ALA A 177 6.00 -6.82 -25.95
CA ALA A 177 4.67 -7.38 -25.81
C ALA A 177 4.52 -8.15 -24.48
N GLU A 178 5.51 -8.97 -24.12
CA GLU A 178 5.51 -9.72 -22.86
C GLU A 178 5.55 -8.81 -21.63
N VAL A 179 6.38 -7.75 -21.65
CA VAL A 179 6.45 -6.78 -20.55
C VAL A 179 5.12 -6.06 -20.38
N LEU A 180 4.53 -5.56 -21.49
CA LEU A 180 3.23 -4.91 -21.47
C LEU A 180 2.14 -5.86 -20.95
N ASP A 181 2.13 -7.10 -21.43
CA ASP A 181 1.14 -8.10 -21.04
C ASP A 181 1.18 -8.41 -19.54
N ARG A 182 2.37 -8.64 -18.98
CA ARG A 182 2.55 -8.85 -17.53
C ARG A 182 2.08 -7.64 -16.74
N ALA A 183 2.47 -6.44 -17.15
CA ALA A 183 2.14 -5.22 -16.44
C ALA A 183 0.62 -4.95 -16.44
N PHE A 184 -0.04 -5.17 -17.58
CA PHE A 184 -1.50 -5.06 -17.69
C PHE A 184 -2.24 -6.10 -16.86
N HIS A 185 -1.81 -7.36 -16.89
CA HIS A 185 -2.40 -8.41 -16.06
C HIS A 185 -2.26 -8.10 -14.57
N ALA A 186 -1.08 -7.66 -14.13
CA ALA A 186 -0.86 -7.28 -12.73
C ALA A 186 -1.69 -6.06 -12.30
N ALA A 187 -1.95 -5.10 -13.20
CA ALA A 187 -2.83 -3.97 -12.93
C ALA A 187 -4.31 -4.39 -12.84
N GLU A 188 -4.74 -5.29 -13.73
CA GLU A 188 -6.10 -5.82 -13.73
C GLU A 188 -6.37 -6.69 -12.49
N ASP A 189 -5.43 -7.55 -12.09
CA ASP A 189 -5.52 -8.33 -10.86
C ASP A 189 -5.68 -7.43 -9.63
N ARG A 190 -4.89 -6.35 -9.53
CA ARG A 190 -5.02 -5.34 -8.47
C ARG A 190 -6.40 -4.69 -8.47
N ARG A 191 -6.91 -4.32 -9.65
CA ARG A 191 -8.24 -3.72 -9.80
C ARG A 191 -9.34 -4.68 -9.36
N GLN A 192 -9.24 -5.97 -9.70
CA GLN A 192 -10.17 -7.02 -9.29
C GLN A 192 -10.12 -7.29 -7.79
N ASP A 193 -8.94 -7.21 -7.18
CA ASP A 193 -8.72 -7.28 -5.73
C ASP A 193 -9.22 -6.02 -4.99
N GLY A 194 -9.76 -5.02 -5.68
CA GLY A 194 -10.28 -3.79 -5.08
C GLY A 194 -9.20 -2.81 -4.62
N VAL A 195 -7.97 -2.97 -5.11
CA VAL A 195 -6.86 -2.07 -4.81
C VAL A 195 -7.12 -0.71 -5.43
N ARG A 196 -7.18 0.32 -4.61
CA ARG A 196 -7.32 1.72 -5.04
C ARG A 196 -5.97 2.33 -5.37
N SER A 197 -4.94 1.95 -4.62
CA SER A 197 -3.59 2.46 -4.80
C SER A 197 -2.55 1.47 -4.32
N GLU A 198 -1.45 1.39 -5.05
CA GLU A 198 -0.25 0.68 -4.61
C GLU A 198 0.99 1.49 -4.98
N ILE A 199 1.97 1.46 -4.08
CA ILE A 199 3.26 2.10 -4.30
C ILE A 199 4.34 1.25 -3.62
N ARG A 200 5.46 1.08 -4.30
CA ARG A 200 6.59 0.27 -3.87
C ARG A 200 7.83 1.13 -3.81
N TRP A 201 8.44 1.23 -2.64
CA TRP A 201 9.71 1.92 -2.43
C TRP A 201 10.84 0.92 -2.25
N ARG A 202 12.01 1.34 -2.73
CA ARG A 202 13.30 0.69 -2.50
C ARG A 202 14.18 1.66 -1.72
N LEU A 203 14.50 1.28 -0.49
CA LEU A 203 15.26 2.11 0.45
C LEU A 203 16.66 1.52 0.59
N PRO A 204 17.72 2.22 0.15
CA PRO A 204 19.08 1.94 0.59
C PRO A 204 19.13 1.93 2.12
N SER A 205 19.89 1.02 2.72
CA SER A 205 19.92 0.88 4.19
C SER A 205 20.71 1.99 4.86
N ASP A 206 20.13 3.17 4.87
CA ASP A 206 20.71 4.40 5.38
C ASP A 206 19.66 5.19 6.18
N ARG A 207 20.08 5.78 7.30
CA ARG A 207 19.21 6.59 8.16
C ARG A 207 18.71 7.85 7.44
N GLU A 208 19.49 8.43 6.54
CA GLU A 208 19.10 9.67 5.84
C GLU A 208 17.89 9.44 4.92
N VAL A 209 17.81 8.26 4.31
CA VAL A 209 16.72 7.85 3.40
C VAL A 209 15.38 7.74 4.13
N LEU A 210 15.39 7.37 5.42
CA LEU A 210 14.16 7.16 6.20
C LEU A 210 13.31 8.43 6.31
N THR A 211 13.93 9.61 6.40
CA THR A 211 13.21 10.88 6.48
C THR A 211 12.48 11.16 5.18
N VAL A 212 13.20 11.04 4.05
CA VAL A 212 12.62 11.24 2.71
C VAL A 212 11.49 10.24 2.45
N PHE A 213 11.67 8.98 2.84
CA PHE A 213 10.64 7.96 2.74
C PHE A 213 9.41 8.30 3.58
N GLN A 214 9.61 8.73 4.84
CA GLN A 214 8.50 9.07 5.71
C GLN A 214 7.65 10.22 5.14
N ASP A 215 8.29 11.23 4.56
CA ASP A 215 7.59 12.36 3.93
C ASP A 215 6.80 11.90 2.70
N GLN A 216 7.37 11.04 1.85
CA GLN A 216 6.66 10.48 0.71
C GLN A 216 5.48 9.59 1.12
N PHE A 217 5.67 8.73 2.13
CA PHE A 217 4.61 7.86 2.63
C PHE A 217 3.44 8.67 3.23
N ARG A 218 3.74 9.76 3.94
CA ARG A 218 2.73 10.71 4.43
C ARG A 218 2.01 11.41 3.28
N ALA A 219 2.75 11.93 2.30
CA ALA A 219 2.18 12.61 1.14
C ALA A 219 1.24 11.68 0.34
N TRP A 220 1.61 10.41 0.17
CA TRP A 220 0.74 9.40 -0.46
C TRP A 220 -0.58 9.26 0.29
N MET A 221 -0.56 9.04 1.61
CA MET A 221 -1.78 8.93 2.43
C MET A 221 -2.61 10.22 2.40
N GLN A 222 -1.97 11.39 2.46
CA GLN A 222 -2.63 12.69 2.39
C GLN A 222 -3.38 12.89 1.06
N GLY A 223 -2.85 12.38 -0.05
CA GLY A 223 -3.53 12.40 -1.35
C GLY A 223 -4.93 11.76 -1.29
N TYR A 224 -5.11 10.74 -0.44
CA TYR A 224 -6.38 10.05 -0.21
C TYR A 224 -7.20 10.62 0.96
N GLY A 225 -6.84 11.80 1.49
CA GLY A 225 -7.51 12.42 2.63
C GLY A 225 -7.17 11.78 3.99
N LEU A 226 -6.14 10.95 4.06
CA LEU A 226 -5.76 10.21 5.27
C LEU A 226 -4.66 10.96 6.04
N ASN A 227 -5.05 12.04 6.73
CA ASN A 227 -4.11 13.02 7.29
C ASN A 227 -4.20 13.25 8.82
N ASN A 228 -5.21 12.68 9.49
CA ASN A 228 -5.39 12.83 10.93
C ASN A 228 -4.32 12.08 11.75
N PHE A 229 -4.35 12.24 13.07
CA PHE A 229 -3.38 11.65 14.00
C PHE A 229 -3.23 10.13 13.83
N ARG A 230 -4.32 9.41 13.52
CA ARG A 230 -4.30 7.95 13.30
C ARG A 230 -3.35 7.55 12.16
N TRP A 231 -3.27 8.34 11.10
CA TRP A 231 -2.40 8.07 9.94
C TRP A 231 -0.96 8.51 10.20
N GLN A 232 -0.76 9.52 11.05
CA GLN A 232 0.57 9.86 11.55
C GLN A 232 1.17 8.73 12.41
N GLN A 233 0.35 8.04 13.19
CA GLN A 233 0.76 6.84 13.94
C GLN A 233 1.19 5.70 13.00
N LEU A 234 0.45 5.44 11.92
CA LEU A 234 0.86 4.46 10.91
C LEU A 234 2.21 4.85 10.26
N ALA A 235 2.39 6.12 9.88
CA ALA A 235 3.66 6.61 9.34
C ALA A 235 4.83 6.43 10.33
N LEU A 236 4.60 6.61 11.62
CA LEU A 236 5.60 6.39 12.65
C LEU A 236 5.92 4.90 12.81
N ALA A 237 4.91 4.03 12.85
CA ALA A 237 5.09 2.59 12.94
C ALA A 237 5.91 2.05 11.76
N VAL A 238 5.55 2.41 10.53
CA VAL A 238 6.26 1.99 9.32
C VAL A 238 7.70 2.50 9.32
N ARG A 239 7.95 3.75 9.75
CA ARG A 239 9.32 4.27 9.91
C ARG A 239 10.16 3.41 10.85
N GLU A 240 9.61 2.99 12.00
CA GLU A 240 10.32 2.12 12.94
C GLU A 240 10.57 0.73 12.36
N LEU A 241 9.63 0.16 11.59
CA LEU A 241 9.84 -1.11 10.90
C LEU A 241 10.98 -1.01 9.87
N CYS A 242 11.02 0.04 9.06
CA CYS A 242 12.12 0.28 8.12
C CYS A 242 13.45 0.48 8.86
N ALA A 243 13.47 1.23 9.96
CA ALA A 243 14.67 1.42 10.76
C ALA A 243 15.18 0.09 11.34
N ASN A 244 14.29 -0.79 11.79
CA ASN A 244 14.67 -2.12 12.27
C ASN A 244 15.24 -3.01 11.16
N ALA A 245 14.61 -2.99 9.98
CA ALA A 245 15.10 -3.70 8.79
C ALA A 245 16.52 -3.25 8.41
N MET A 246 16.79 -1.95 8.43
CA MET A 246 18.11 -1.39 8.16
C MET A 246 19.13 -1.73 9.24
N GLU A 247 18.77 -1.56 10.52
CA GLU A 247 19.67 -1.71 11.67
C GLU A 247 20.00 -3.18 11.94
N TRP A 248 18.99 -4.04 12.00
CA TRP A 248 19.14 -5.45 12.42
C TRP A 248 19.21 -6.41 11.25
N GLY A 249 18.52 -6.12 10.15
CA GLY A 249 18.54 -6.96 8.95
C GLY A 249 19.80 -6.72 8.11
N HIS A 250 20.16 -5.45 7.93
CA HIS A 250 21.19 -5.03 6.98
C HIS A 250 22.42 -4.37 7.62
N SER A 251 22.47 -4.17 8.93
CA SER A 251 23.60 -3.51 9.62
C SER A 251 23.95 -2.12 9.05
N PHE A 252 22.98 -1.42 8.46
CA PHE A 252 23.18 -0.18 7.69
C PHE A 252 24.14 -0.30 6.49
N GLU A 253 24.27 -1.48 5.90
CA GLU A 253 24.99 -1.67 4.64
C GLU A 253 24.18 -1.08 3.48
N ARG A 254 24.58 0.11 2.99
CA ARG A 254 23.80 0.92 2.03
C ARG A 254 23.37 0.17 0.77
N GLU A 255 24.20 -0.76 0.28
CA GLU A 255 23.92 -1.58 -0.91
C GLU A 255 22.77 -2.58 -0.70
N ARG A 256 22.43 -2.89 0.54
CA ARG A 256 21.32 -3.78 0.87
C ARG A 256 20.03 -2.98 0.92
N ILE A 257 19.08 -3.33 0.06
CA ILE A 257 17.86 -2.58 -0.14
C ILE A 257 16.73 -3.13 0.72
N VAL A 258 16.13 -2.28 1.57
CA VAL A 258 14.85 -2.56 2.23
C VAL A 258 13.72 -2.23 1.25
N SER A 259 12.85 -3.21 1.00
CA SER A 259 11.67 -3.01 0.14
C SER A 259 10.44 -2.69 0.99
N VAL A 260 9.65 -1.70 0.55
CA VAL A 260 8.41 -1.30 1.22
C VAL A 260 7.28 -1.23 0.21
N ALA A 261 6.25 -2.05 0.38
CA ALA A 261 5.05 -2.01 -0.46
C ALA A 261 3.86 -1.54 0.37
N ALA A 262 3.24 -0.42 0.00
CA ALA A 262 2.01 0.05 0.60
C ALA A 262 0.85 -0.09 -0.37
N ARG A 263 -0.27 -0.62 0.14
CA ARG A 263 -1.50 -0.86 -0.61
C ARG A 263 -2.68 -0.26 0.15
N LEU A 264 -3.51 0.51 -0.55
CA LEU A 264 -4.78 1.03 -0.07
C LEU A 264 -5.91 0.34 -0.84
N ASP A 265 -6.84 -0.27 -0.11
CA ASP A 265 -8.09 -0.82 -0.65
C ASP A 265 -9.31 -0.11 -0.04
N ALA A 266 -10.50 -0.67 -0.20
CA ALA A 266 -11.73 -0.09 0.33
C ALA A 266 -11.86 -0.16 1.86
N GLU A 267 -11.07 -1.00 2.54
CA GLU A 267 -11.17 -1.31 3.96
C GLU A 267 -9.97 -0.84 4.77
N LYS A 268 -8.76 -0.80 4.18
CA LYS A 268 -7.51 -0.64 4.95
C LYS A 268 -6.33 -0.15 4.12
N ILE A 269 -5.30 0.30 4.84
CA ILE A 269 -3.92 0.34 4.36
C ILE A 269 -3.18 -0.88 4.89
N SER A 270 -2.49 -1.57 3.99
CA SER A 270 -1.54 -2.64 4.31
C SER A 270 -0.14 -2.23 3.86
N VAL A 271 0.86 -2.32 4.73
CA VAL A 271 2.26 -1.99 4.43
C VAL A 271 3.15 -3.17 4.75
N LEU A 272 3.85 -3.69 3.74
CA LEU A 272 4.84 -4.73 3.89
C LEU A 272 6.23 -4.12 3.83
N VAL A 273 7.03 -4.35 4.87
CA VAL A 273 8.44 -4.01 4.94
C VAL A 273 9.23 -5.31 4.87
N ARG A 274 10.22 -5.41 3.98
CA ARG A 274 11.05 -6.60 3.82
C ARG A 274 12.53 -6.23 3.72
N ASP A 275 13.34 -6.96 4.48
CA ASP A 275 14.78 -6.99 4.38
C ASP A 275 15.30 -8.36 3.90
N SER A 276 16.56 -8.38 3.47
CA SER A 276 17.31 -9.56 3.04
C SER A 276 18.17 -10.16 4.16
N GLY A 277 17.99 -9.69 5.40
CA GLY A 277 18.71 -10.14 6.57
C GLY A 277 18.33 -11.57 6.97
N LYS A 278 19.08 -12.08 7.95
CA LYS A 278 18.88 -13.41 8.56
C LYS A 278 17.52 -13.56 9.29
N GLY A 279 16.81 -12.44 9.50
CA GLY A 279 15.59 -12.37 10.29
C GLY A 279 15.84 -12.60 11.79
N PHE A 280 14.75 -12.72 12.54
CA PHE A 280 14.77 -12.94 13.99
C PHE A 280 13.49 -13.68 14.40
N ASN A 281 13.49 -14.32 15.58
CA ASN A 281 12.26 -14.92 16.10
C ASN A 281 11.40 -13.84 16.79
N PRO A 282 10.24 -13.46 16.25
CA PRO A 282 9.42 -12.39 16.83
C PRO A 282 8.79 -12.77 18.18
N ARG A 283 8.76 -14.07 18.52
CA ARG A 283 8.28 -14.56 19.82
C ARG A 283 9.37 -14.52 20.91
N HIS A 284 10.62 -14.34 20.52
CA HIS A 284 11.79 -14.34 21.41
C HIS A 284 12.64 -13.08 21.14
N VAL A 285 12.02 -11.91 21.27
CA VAL A 285 12.74 -10.65 21.22
C VAL A 285 13.33 -10.37 22.62
N PRO A 286 14.66 -10.19 22.75
CA PRO A 286 15.29 -9.89 24.03
C PRO A 286 14.65 -8.63 24.62
N HIS A 287 14.16 -8.70 25.86
CA HIS A 287 13.58 -7.55 26.58
C HIS A 287 12.33 -6.92 25.92
N ALA A 288 11.47 -7.73 25.30
CA ALA A 288 10.10 -7.30 24.96
C ALA A 288 9.50 -6.58 26.17
N ALA A 289 9.29 -5.26 26.05
CA ALA A 289 8.96 -4.45 27.22
C ALA A 289 7.70 -5.02 27.85
N ARG A 290 7.77 -5.30 29.15
CA ARG A 290 6.68 -5.96 29.88
C ARG A 290 5.41 -5.10 29.72
N PRO A 291 4.25 -5.69 29.45
CA PRO A 291 3.00 -4.94 29.39
C PRO A 291 2.74 -4.35 30.78
N GLY A 292 2.86 -3.03 30.92
CA GLY A 292 2.56 -2.35 32.19
C GLY A 292 3.38 -1.09 32.44
N ASP A 293 4.59 -0.97 31.88
CA ASP A 293 5.41 0.23 32.11
C ASP A 293 6.34 0.56 30.94
N PRO A 294 5.84 1.28 29.92
CA PRO A 294 6.64 1.73 28.79
C PRO A 294 7.66 2.83 29.16
N ILE A 295 7.45 3.52 30.29
CA ILE A 295 8.16 4.77 30.64
C ILE A 295 9.35 4.50 31.56
N SER A 296 9.25 3.60 32.54
CA SER A 296 10.36 3.33 33.48
C SER A 296 11.64 2.80 32.82
N HIS A 297 11.54 2.32 31.58
CA HIS A 297 12.71 1.93 30.81
C HIS A 297 13.38 3.09 30.04
N LEU A 298 12.77 4.26 29.89
CA LEU A 298 13.35 5.38 29.13
C LEU A 298 14.57 5.99 29.85
N GLU A 299 14.49 6.15 31.17
CA GLU A 299 15.53 6.82 31.97
C GLU A 299 16.79 5.96 32.18
N ILE A 300 16.62 4.65 32.40
CA ILE A 300 17.74 3.70 32.55
C ILE A 300 18.46 3.47 31.21
N ARG A 301 17.75 3.58 30.07
CA ARG A 301 18.28 3.30 28.72
C ARG A 301 18.99 4.48 28.07
N ALA A 302 18.57 5.71 28.35
CA ALA A 302 19.24 6.93 27.89
C ALA A 302 20.69 7.02 28.42
N ALA A 303 20.94 6.51 29.62
CA ALA A 303 22.26 6.46 30.24
C ALA A 303 23.22 5.44 29.59
N ALA A 304 22.72 4.42 28.88
CA ALA A 304 23.52 3.30 28.39
C ALA A 304 23.95 3.38 26.91
N ARG A 305 23.45 4.33 26.10
CA ARG A 305 23.68 4.42 24.63
C ARG A 305 23.39 3.12 23.84
N ILE A 306 22.75 2.12 24.44
CA ILE A 306 22.40 0.85 23.82
C ILE A 306 20.93 0.89 23.46
N ARG A 307 20.62 0.79 22.16
CA ARG A 307 19.26 0.48 21.71
C ARG A 307 19.04 -1.02 21.98
N GLU A 308 18.51 -1.35 23.15
CA GLU A 308 18.09 -2.72 23.44
C GLU A 308 16.99 -3.11 22.42
N GLY A 309 17.18 -4.26 21.76
CA GLY A 309 16.28 -4.73 20.71
C GLY A 309 14.82 -4.83 21.18
N GLY A 310 13.87 -4.63 20.26
CA GLY A 310 12.45 -4.89 20.51
C GLY A 310 11.56 -3.70 20.90
N TYR A 311 12.12 -2.59 21.37
CA TYR A 311 11.31 -1.40 21.68
C TYR A 311 10.59 -0.84 20.45
N GLY A 312 11.29 -0.72 19.32
CA GLY A 312 10.69 -0.26 18.07
C GLY A 312 9.54 -1.15 17.58
N ILE A 313 9.64 -2.46 17.82
CA ILE A 313 8.60 -3.44 17.48
C ILE A 313 7.38 -3.27 18.40
N LEU A 314 7.60 -3.13 19.70
CA LEU A 314 6.52 -2.89 20.67
C LEU A 314 5.78 -1.59 20.36
N MET A 315 6.53 -0.51 20.12
CA MET A 315 5.98 0.78 19.71
C MET A 315 5.17 0.64 18.42
N ALA A 316 5.73 0.06 17.37
CA ALA A 316 5.03 -0.16 16.11
C ALA A 316 3.75 -0.98 16.30
N SER A 317 3.79 -2.03 17.13
CA SER A 317 2.64 -2.89 17.44
C SER A 317 1.50 -2.13 18.12
N GLY A 318 1.80 -1.13 18.96
CA GLY A 318 0.79 -0.30 19.62
C GLY A 318 0.18 0.79 18.72
N LEU A 319 0.80 1.08 17.57
CA LEU A 319 0.40 2.17 16.67
C LEU A 319 -0.45 1.70 15.47
N VAL A 320 -0.55 0.38 15.25
CA VAL A 320 -1.28 -0.23 14.13
C VAL A 320 -2.33 -1.23 14.62
N ASP A 321 -3.26 -1.63 13.75
CA ASP A 321 -4.32 -2.58 14.14
C ASP A 321 -3.80 -4.02 14.14
N HIS A 322 -2.95 -4.36 13.16
CA HIS A 322 -2.23 -5.62 13.13
C HIS A 322 -0.79 -5.42 12.68
N LEU A 323 0.14 -6.09 13.37
CA LEU A 323 1.53 -6.24 12.95
C LEU A 323 1.85 -7.74 12.93
N VAL A 324 2.26 -8.25 11.77
CA VAL A 324 2.57 -9.68 11.61
C VAL A 324 3.92 -9.83 10.92
N TYR A 325 4.74 -10.74 11.44
CA TYR A 325 6.01 -11.11 10.82
C TYR A 325 5.89 -12.45 10.09
N ASN A 326 6.69 -12.65 9.04
CA ASN A 326 6.90 -13.98 8.47
C ASN A 326 7.68 -14.89 9.45
N ASP A 327 7.77 -16.19 9.13
CA ASP A 327 8.42 -17.17 10.01
C ASP A 327 9.93 -16.92 10.16
N VAL A 328 10.56 -16.35 9.14
CA VAL A 328 11.99 -15.95 9.17
C VAL A 328 12.20 -14.71 10.03
N GLY A 329 11.22 -13.82 10.10
CA GLY A 329 11.27 -12.53 10.81
C GLY A 329 11.99 -11.41 10.06
N ASN A 330 12.10 -11.48 8.73
CA ASN A 330 12.64 -10.43 7.87
C ASN A 330 11.57 -9.76 6.98
N GLU A 331 10.30 -10.10 7.20
CA GLU A 331 9.16 -9.43 6.60
C GLU A 331 8.17 -9.03 7.69
N ALA A 332 7.71 -7.78 7.67
CA ALA A 332 6.74 -7.22 8.60
C ALA A 332 5.56 -6.61 7.83
N LEU A 333 4.35 -7.13 8.07
CA LEU A 333 3.10 -6.61 7.55
C LEU A 333 2.37 -5.80 8.62
N ALA A 334 2.30 -4.50 8.42
CA ALA A 334 1.50 -3.57 9.22
C ALA A 334 0.16 -3.30 8.53
N ILE A 335 -0.95 -3.38 9.27
CA ILE A 335 -2.30 -3.12 8.77
C ILE A 335 -2.98 -2.08 9.64
N ARG A 336 -3.63 -1.11 8.97
CA ARG A 336 -4.51 -0.12 9.60
C ARG A 336 -5.82 -0.03 8.82
N PHE A 337 -6.95 -0.30 9.48
CA PHE A 337 -8.26 -0.19 8.86
C PHE A 337 -8.69 1.27 8.70
N LEU A 338 -9.38 1.55 7.60
CA LEU A 338 -10.09 2.81 7.42
C LEU A 338 -11.20 2.90 8.48
N PRO A 339 -11.53 4.12 8.95
CA PRO A 339 -12.68 4.31 9.82
C PRO A 339 -13.95 3.82 9.12
N HIS A 340 -14.79 3.07 9.83
CA HIS A 340 -16.13 2.74 9.33
C HIS A 340 -16.96 4.02 9.37
N PRO A 341 -17.76 4.36 8.33
CA PRO A 341 -18.50 5.62 8.26
C PRO A 341 -19.44 5.92 9.45
N GLU A 342 -19.76 4.95 10.31
CA GLU A 342 -20.56 5.13 11.53
C GLU A 342 -19.73 5.52 12.77
N ALA A 343 -18.40 5.31 12.76
CA ALA A 343 -17.53 5.62 13.90
C ALA A 343 -17.15 7.11 13.96
N ASP A 344 -17.16 7.82 12.83
CA ASP A 344 -16.82 9.25 12.76
C ASP A 344 -17.88 10.16 13.40
N MET A 345 -19.14 9.69 13.55
CA MET A 345 -20.17 10.43 14.27
C MET A 345 -19.89 10.54 15.78
N VAL A 346 -19.19 9.56 16.36
CA VAL A 346 -18.90 9.55 17.80
C VAL A 346 -17.69 10.45 18.11
N ASP A 347 -16.65 10.41 17.28
CA ASP A 347 -15.42 11.19 17.49
C ASP A 347 -15.65 12.71 17.28
N GLN A 348 -16.50 13.08 16.30
CA GLN A 348 -16.90 14.48 16.13
C GLN A 348 -17.77 15.01 17.29
N SER A 349 -18.63 14.18 17.88
CA SER A 349 -19.46 14.60 19.04
C SER A 349 -18.64 14.81 20.32
N LEU A 350 -17.56 14.04 20.52
CA LEU A 350 -16.68 14.17 21.68
C LEU A 350 -15.82 15.44 21.58
N ALA A 351 -15.39 15.81 20.37
CA ALA A 351 -14.71 17.08 20.12
C ALA A 351 -15.60 18.30 20.36
N THR A 352 -16.91 18.22 20.06
CA THR A 352 -17.86 19.33 20.33
C THR A 352 -18.25 19.41 21.81
N THR A 353 -18.29 18.29 22.54
CA THR A 353 -18.68 18.28 23.97
C THR A 353 -17.56 18.76 24.90
N LEU A 354 -16.31 18.83 24.43
CA LEU A 354 -15.19 19.41 25.18
C LEU A 354 -15.02 20.93 24.99
N TYR A 355 -15.88 21.55 24.16
CA TYR A 355 -15.85 23.00 23.87
C TYR A 355 -17.20 23.71 24.11
N LEU A 356 -18.12 23.06 24.83
CA LEU A 356 -19.31 23.67 25.44
C LEU A 356 -19.30 23.32 26.94
#